data_AF-A0A6N2ZD85-F1
#
_entry.id   AF-A0A6N2ZD85-F1
#
_cell.length_a   1.000
_cell.length_b   1.000
_cell.length_c   1.000
_cell.angle_alpha   90.00
_cell.angle_beta   90.00
_cell.angle_gamma   90.00
#
_symmetry.space_group_name_H-M   'P 1'
#
loop_
_entity.id
_entity.type
_entity.pdbx_description
1 polymer ?
#
loop_
_entity_poly.entity_id
_entity_poly.type
_entity_poly.pdbx_seq_one_letter_code
_entity_poly.pdbx_strand_id
1 'polypeptide(L)'
;MELEKIRQEIDSIDKELVRLLERRMHCVEDVIRYKETHQNPVLDRAREEEVLANVASLIQEKRYEETILATYRDLMKRSRGYQADQLDAD
;
A
#
# COMPACT_ATOMS: atom_id res chain seq x y z
N MET A 1 8.44 -3.13 32.50
CA MET A 1 7.36 -4.08 32.19
C MET A 1 6.28 -3.50 31.28
N GLU A 2 6.25 -2.18 31.03
CA GLU A 2 5.28 -1.55 30.10
C GLU A 2 5.76 -1.52 28.64
N LEU A 3 7.04 -1.18 28.41
CA LEU A 3 7.58 -1.08 27.05
C LEU A 3 7.58 -2.41 26.29
N GLU A 4 7.88 -3.51 26.98
CA GLU A 4 7.94 -4.84 26.35
C GLU A 4 6.55 -5.29 25.87
N LYS A 5 5.49 -5.01 26.64
CA LYS A 5 4.12 -5.33 26.24
C LYS A 5 3.69 -4.52 25.02
N ILE A 6 4.01 -3.22 25.00
CA ILE A 6 3.75 -2.35 23.85
C ILE A 6 4.46 -2.88 22.60
N ARG A 7 5.71 -3.34 22.72
CA ARG A 7 6.47 -3.92 21.61
C ARG A 7 5.86 -5.23 21.11
N GLN A 8 5.43 -6.10 22.02
CA GLN A 8 4.74 -7.35 21.64
C GLN A 8 3.43 -7.09 20.89
N GLU A 9 2.70 -6.03 21.26
CA GLU A 9 1.50 -5.60 20.53
C GLU A 9 1.85 -5.07 19.14
N ILE A 10 2.90 -4.25 19.01
CA ILE A 10 3.43 -3.82 17.71
C ILE A 10 3.83 -5.03 16.85
N ASP A 11 4.59 -5.98 17.40
CA ASP A 11 5.01 -7.18 16.67
C ASP A 11 3.82 -8.03 16.19
N SER A 12 2.72 -8.05 16.94
CA SER A 12 1.48 -8.72 16.53
C SER A 12 0.82 -7.97 15.37
N ILE A 13 0.72 -6.64 15.46
CA ILE A 13 0.17 -5.80 14.41
C ILE A 13 1.01 -5.92 13.14
N ASP A 14 2.34 -5.93 13.25
CA ASP A 14 3.25 -6.03 12.12
C ASP A 14 3.08 -7.36 11.36
N LYS A 15 2.80 -8.46 12.07
CA LYS A 15 2.46 -9.75 11.42
C LYS A 15 1.18 -9.64 10.59
N GLU A 16 0.17 -8.94 11.10
CA GLU A 16 -1.07 -8.71 10.37
C GLU A 16 -0.86 -7.78 9.16
N LEU A 17 -0.06 -6.73 9.33
CA LEU A 17 0.32 -5.81 8.25
C LEU A 17 1.05 -6.55 7.13
N VAL A 18 2.03 -7.40 7.43
CA VAL A 18 2.73 -8.21 6.41
C VAL A 18 1.73 -9.06 5.62
N ARG A 19 0.84 -9.78 6.32
CA ARG A 19 -0.19 -10.61 5.66
C ARG A 19 -1.12 -9.78 4.76
N LEU A 20 -1.51 -8.58 5.19
CA LEU A 20 -2.37 -7.68 4.41
C LEU A 20 -1.62 -7.09 3.21
N LEU A 21 -0.35 -6.74 3.38
CA LEU A 21 0.50 -6.22 2.32
C LEU A 21 0.76 -7.27 1.24
N GLU A 22 1.05 -8.53 1.61
CA GLU A 22 1.19 -9.62 0.64
C GLU A 22 -0.10 -9.84 -0.16
N ARG A 23 -1.25 -9.87 0.52
CA ARG A 23 -2.55 -9.94 -0.17
C ARG A 23 -2.76 -8.77 -1.13
N ARG A 24 -2.35 -7.56 -0.74
CA ARG A 24 -2.39 -6.38 -1.62
C ARG A 24 -1.46 -6.56 -2.82
N MET A 25 -0.28 -7.15 -2.64
CA MET A 25 0.67 -7.39 -3.74
C MET A 25 0.13 -8.40 -4.76
N HIS A 26 -0.58 -9.44 -4.34
CA HIS A 26 -1.29 -10.30 -5.29
C HIS A 26 -2.33 -9.54 -6.14
N CYS A 27 -3.06 -8.60 -5.54
CA CYS A 27 -3.95 -7.72 -6.32
C CYS A 27 -3.16 -6.80 -7.26
N VAL A 28 -1.94 -6.41 -6.91
CA VAL A 28 -1.07 -5.63 -7.81
C VAL A 28 -0.63 -6.47 -9.00
N GLU A 29 -0.31 -7.75 -8.81
CA GLU A 29 -0.02 -8.69 -9.91
C GLU A 29 -1.22 -8.83 -10.86
N ASP A 30 -2.45 -8.91 -10.33
CA ASP A 30 -3.67 -8.89 -11.14
C ASP A 30 -3.79 -7.60 -11.97
N VAL A 31 -3.47 -6.45 -11.36
CA VAL A 31 -3.48 -5.14 -12.04
C VAL A 31 -2.42 -5.08 -13.14
N ILE A 32 -1.22 -5.65 -12.93
CA ILE A 32 -0.16 -5.72 -13.96
C ILE A 32 -0.68 -6.48 -15.18
N ARG A 33 -1.18 -7.71 -14.97
CA ARG A 33 -1.74 -8.55 -16.04
C ARG A 33 -2.86 -7.85 -16.81
N TYR A 34 -3.72 -7.12 -16.09
CA TYR A 34 -4.77 -6.32 -16.70
C TYR A 34 -4.20 -5.17 -17.56
N LYS A 35 -3.19 -4.46 -17.07
CA LYS A 35 -2.58 -3.32 -17.78
C LYS A 35 -1.78 -3.76 -19.00
N GLU A 36 -1.06 -4.88 -18.94
CA GLU A 36 -0.36 -5.48 -20.08
C GLU A 36 -1.32 -5.77 -21.23
N THR A 37 -2.44 -6.44 -20.93
CA THR A 37 -3.44 -6.81 -21.94
C THR A 37 -4.16 -5.61 -22.55
N HIS A 38 -4.20 -4.46 -21.86
CA HIS A 38 -4.90 -3.24 -22.31
C HIS A 38 -3.97 -2.07 -22.67
N GLN A 39 -2.64 -2.26 -22.63
CA GLN A 39 -1.63 -1.22 -22.87
C GLN A 39 -1.78 0.05 -22.00
N ASN A 40 -2.23 -0.12 -20.75
CA ASN A 40 -2.45 0.99 -19.82
C ASN A 40 -1.16 1.36 -19.06
N PRO A 41 -0.95 2.66 -18.74
CA PRO A 41 0.25 3.09 -18.01
C PRO A 41 0.30 2.61 -16.55
N VAL A 42 1.51 2.44 -16.02
CA VAL A 42 1.74 2.09 -14.60
C VAL A 42 1.22 3.19 -13.67
N LEU A 43 1.50 4.46 -13.99
CA LEU A 43 1.05 5.60 -13.20
C LEU A 43 -0.40 5.95 -13.52
N ASP A 44 -1.27 5.82 -12.51
CA ASP A 44 -2.65 6.29 -12.54
C ASP A 44 -2.89 7.26 -11.37
N ARG A 45 -2.76 8.56 -11.64
CA ARG A 45 -2.85 9.60 -10.60
C ARG A 45 -4.25 9.70 -10.00
N ALA A 46 -5.29 9.57 -10.83
CA ALA A 46 -6.67 9.66 -10.38
C ALA A 46 -6.98 8.53 -9.40
N ARG A 47 -6.49 7.32 -9.69
CA ARG A 47 -6.64 6.19 -8.78
C ARG A 47 -5.90 6.38 -7.46
N GLU A 48 -4.70 6.95 -7.48
CA GLU A 48 -3.93 7.21 -6.25
C GLU A 48 -4.57 8.26 -5.35
N GLU A 49 -5.12 9.33 -5.94
CA GLU A 49 -5.87 10.34 -5.21
C GLU A 49 -7.11 9.75 -4.55
N GLU A 50 -7.83 8.87 -5.24
CA GLU A 50 -8.99 8.15 -4.68
C GLU A 50 -8.57 7.23 -3.51
N VAL A 51 -7.46 6.49 -3.64
CA VAL A 51 -6.94 5.67 -2.53
C VAL A 51 -6.63 6.53 -1.31
N LEU A 52 -5.97 7.68 -1.48
CA LEU A 52 -5.64 8.57 -0.38
C LEU A 52 -6.89 9.17 0.27
N ALA A 53 -7.88 9.57 -0.53
CA ALA A 53 -9.15 10.07 -0.01
C ALA A 53 -9.90 9.01 0.80
N ASN A 54 -9.94 7.77 0.30
CA ASN A 54 -10.56 6.64 1.00
C ASN A 54 -9.84 6.35 2.32
N VAL A 55 -8.50 6.31 2.31
CA VAL A 55 -7.70 6.11 3.52
C VAL A 55 -7.94 7.23 4.53
N ALA A 56 -7.93 8.49 4.10
CA ALA A 56 -8.20 9.64 4.96
C ALA A 56 -9.57 9.53 5.65
N SER A 57 -10.57 8.99 4.94
CA SER A 57 -11.92 8.80 5.48
C SER A 57 -12.02 7.72 6.57
N LEU A 58 -11.09 6.76 6.59
CA LEU A 58 -11.02 5.68 7.58
C LEU A 58 -10.29 6.10 8.88
N ILE A 59 -9.56 7.20 8.86
CA ILE A 59 -8.76 7.66 9.99
C ILE A 59 -9.65 8.38 11.00
N GLN A 60 -9.80 7.79 12.18
CA GLN A 60 -10.58 8.37 13.27
C GLN A 60 -9.78 9.43 14.06
N GLU A 61 -8.52 9.11 14.33
CA GLU A 61 -7.63 9.96 15.13
C GLU A 61 -6.84 10.92 14.24
N LYS A 62 -7.29 12.17 14.16
CA LYS A 62 -6.71 13.20 13.28
C LYS A 62 -5.22 13.46 13.50
N ARG A 63 -4.71 13.24 14.71
CA ARG A 63 -3.27 13.34 15.00
C ARG A 63 -2.41 12.31 14.25
N TYR A 64 -3.00 11.23 13.74
CA TYR A 64 -2.31 10.21 12.96
C TYR A 64 -2.46 10.38 11.44
N GLU A 65 -3.28 11.35 11.00
CA GLU A 65 -3.68 11.45 9.60
C GLU A 65 -2.50 11.58 8.64
N GLU A 66 -1.63 12.58 8.84
CA GLU A 66 -0.50 12.78 7.93
C GLU A 66 0.49 11.62 7.95
N THR A 67 0.75 11.02 9.12
CA THR A 67 1.63 9.86 9.23
C THR A 67 1.09 8.69 8.41
N ILE A 68 -0.20 8.37 8.53
CA ILE A 68 -0.82 7.27 7.79
C ILE A 68 -0.84 7.59 6.29
N LEU A 69 -1.21 8.82 5.89
CA LEU A 69 -1.23 9.21 4.48
C LEU A 69 0.16 9.14 3.85
N ALA A 70 1.21 9.58 4.55
CA ALA A 70 2.59 9.45 4.09
C ALA A 70 2.98 7.98 3.86
N THR A 71 2.64 7.08 4.78
CA THR A 71 2.86 5.64 4.61
C THR A 71 2.16 5.09 3.36
N TYR A 72 0.92 5.52 3.09
CA TYR A 72 0.20 5.09 1.88
C TYR A 72 0.81 5.65 0.59
N ARG A 73 1.31 6.89 0.59
CA ARG A 73 2.06 7.44 -0.56
C ARG A 73 3.30 6.60 -0.86
N ASP A 74 4.05 6.21 0.17
CA ASP A 74 5.22 5.34 0.02
C ASP A 74 4.85 3.93 -0.45
N LEU A 75 3.78 3.36 0.08
CA LEU A 75 3.26 2.06 -0.35
C LEU A 75 2.90 2.07 -1.84
N MET A 76 2.19 3.10 -2.32
CA MET A 76 1.85 3.25 -3.73
C MET A 76 3.10 3.44 -4.59
N LYS A 77 4.07 4.25 -4.13
CA LYS A 77 5.35 4.43 -4.82
C LYS A 77 6.10 3.11 -5.02
N ARG A 78 6.20 2.28 -3.97
CA ARG A 78 6.86 0.96 -4.05
C ARG A 78 6.08 0.00 -4.95
N SER A 79 4.75 0.03 -4.88
CA SER A 79 3.89 -0.77 -5.74
C SER A 79 4.05 -0.41 -7.22
N ARG A 80 4.21 0.87 -7.57
CA ARG A 80 4.53 1.29 -8.95
C ARG A 80 5.92 0.84 -9.39
N GLY A 81 6.92 0.93 -8.51
CA GLY A 81 8.27 0.44 -8.79
C GLY A 81 8.26 -1.04 -9.15
N TYR A 82 7.60 -1.84 -8.32
CA TYR A 82 7.41 -3.28 -8.61
C TYR A 82 6.67 -3.52 -9.93
N GLN A 83 5.61 -2.77 -10.23
CA GLN A 83 4.91 -2.88 -11.53
C GLN A 83 5.84 -2.57 -12.71
N ALA A 84 6.64 -1.50 -12.62
CA ALA A 84 7.56 -1.12 -13.68
C ALA A 84 8.64 -2.21 -13.89
N ASP A 85 9.24 -2.70 -12.81
CA ASP A 85 10.25 -3.76 -12.87
C ASP A 85 9.72 -5.06 -13.50
N GLN A 86 8.44 -5.38 -13.32
CA GLN A 86 7.81 -6.55 -13.94
C GLN A 86 7.48 -6.35 -15.43
N LEU A 87 7.07 -5.14 -15.82
CA LEU A 87 6.77 -4.82 -17.22
C LEU A 87 8.03 -4.65 -18.08
N ASP A 88 9.15 -4.25 -17.49
CA ASP A 88 10.43 -4.08 -18.17
C ASP A 88 11.24 -5.41 -18.28
N ALA A 89 10.78 -6.49 -17.65
CA ALA A 89 11.49 -7.78 -17.57
C ALA A 89 11.19 -8.75 -18.73
N ASP A 90 10.40 -8.33 -19.73
CA ASP A 90 10.10 -9.04 -20.99
C ASP A 90 10.84 -8.44 -22.19
#